data_AF-A0A7J2U4G0-F1
#
_entry.id   AF-A0A7J2U4G0-F1
#
_cell.length_a   1.000
_cell.length_b   1.000
_cell.length_c   1.000
_cell.angle_alpha   90.00
_cell.angle_beta   90.00
_cell.angle_gamma   90.00
#
_symmetry.space_group_name_H-M   'P 1'
#
loop_
_entity.id
_entity.type
_entity.pdbx_description
1 polymer ?
#
loop_
_entity_poly.entity_id
_entity_poly.type
_entity_poly.pdbx_seq_one_letter_code
_entity_poly.pdbx_strand_id
1 'polypeptide(L)'
;MSLAEKLLEELRSSERVREEFLSFIAEGVARDRRARLVMLQGLLREVATKSDVESAKAELRNEIGGVRAEIDALRSEVREEIRRLDSRIDSLEARIGSLEQRVARLDGSINLFIKLFIAFNLPLLVSVIAALVALLIRAPH
;
A
#
# COMPACT_ATOMS: atom_id res chain seq x y z
N MET A 1 -5.41 36.88 -66.04
CA MET A 1 -6.09 36.15 -64.95
C MET A 1 -7.48 35.74 -65.39
N SER A 2 -7.83 34.49 -65.15
CA SER A 2 -9.17 33.97 -65.38
C SER A 2 -10.18 34.58 -64.40
N LEU A 3 -11.47 34.49 -64.73
CA LEU A 3 -12.54 34.97 -63.86
C LEU A 3 -12.52 34.27 -62.48
N ALA A 4 -12.16 32.98 -62.46
CA ALA A 4 -12.04 32.20 -61.23
C ALA A 4 -10.86 32.67 -60.35
N GLU A 5 -9.72 32.99 -60.96
CA GLU A 5 -8.56 33.54 -60.23
C GLU A 5 -8.87 34.90 -59.61
N LYS A 6 -9.52 35.80 -60.36
CA LYS A 6 -9.92 37.12 -59.84
C LYS A 6 -10.89 37.00 -58.66
N LEU A 7 -11.88 36.10 -58.75
CA LEU A 7 -12.83 35.86 -57.66
C LEU A 7 -12.12 35.35 -56.39
N LEU A 8 -11.16 34.43 -56.55
CA LEU A 8 -10.37 33.91 -55.43
C LEU A 8 -9.48 34.99 -54.79
N GLU A 9 -8.90 35.87 -55.60
CA GLU A 9 -8.09 37.00 -55.13
C GLU A 9 -8.93 38.03 -54.36
N GLU A 10 -10.14 38.34 -54.84
CA GLU A 10 -11.10 39.20 -54.18
C GLU A 10 -11.56 38.63 -52.83
N LEU A 11 -11.90 37.33 -52.78
CA LEU A 11 -12.29 36.62 -51.55
C LEU A 11 -11.14 36.58 -50.51
N ARG A 12 -9.89 36.51 -50.97
CA ARG A 12 -8.69 36.53 -50.10
C ARG A 12 -8.36 37.91 -49.57
N SER A 13 -8.62 38.96 -50.35
CA SER A 13 -8.20 40.32 -50.03
C SER A 13 -9.27 41.13 -49.29
N SER A 14 -10.55 40.81 -49.48
CA SER A 14 -11.69 41.52 -48.90
C SER A 14 -12.43 40.66 -47.88
N GLU A 15 -12.45 41.10 -46.62
CA GLU A 15 -13.20 40.45 -45.54
C GLU A 15 -14.72 40.54 -45.78
N ARG A 16 -15.22 41.71 -46.17
CA ARG A 16 -16.65 41.93 -46.47
C ARG A 16 -17.17 40.97 -47.54
N VAL A 17 -16.43 40.82 -48.65
CA VAL A 17 -16.83 39.93 -49.77
C VAL A 17 -16.77 38.47 -49.34
N ARG A 18 -15.79 38.10 -48.51
CA ARG A 18 -15.67 36.75 -47.95
C ARG A 18 -16.83 36.41 -47.03
N GLU A 19 -17.21 37.31 -46.13
CA GLU A 19 -18.35 37.10 -45.22
C GLU A 19 -19.68 37.00 -45.98
N GLU A 20 -19.89 37.87 -46.97
CA GLU A 20 -21.08 37.86 -47.82
C GLU A 20 -21.19 36.55 -48.61
N PHE A 21 -20.06 36.07 -49.16
CA PHE A 21 -19.98 34.77 -49.82
C PHE A 21 -20.20 33.59 -48.86
N LEU A 22 -19.58 33.60 -47.68
CA LEU A 22 -19.77 32.55 -46.67
C LEU A 22 -21.21 32.48 -46.17
N SER A 23 -21.86 33.64 -45.97
CA SER A 23 -23.26 33.73 -45.59
C SER A 23 -24.18 33.13 -46.66
N PHE A 24 -23.94 33.47 -47.94
CA PHE A 24 -24.66 32.90 -49.06
C PHE A 24 -24.52 31.37 -49.14
N ILE A 25 -23.30 30.84 -48.97
CA ILE A 25 -23.05 29.40 -48.94
C ILE A 25 -23.71 28.74 -47.72
N ALA A 26 -23.58 29.34 -46.54
CA ALA A 26 -24.17 28.83 -45.30
C ALA A 26 -25.70 28.76 -45.39
N GLU A 27 -26.34 29.77 -45.98
CA GLU A 27 -27.78 29.77 -46.22
C GLU A 27 -28.18 28.68 -47.23
N GLY A 28 -27.42 28.52 -48.31
CA GLY A 28 -27.62 27.46 -49.30
C GLY A 28 -27.52 26.06 -48.67
N VAL A 29 -26.48 25.83 -47.87
CA VAL A 29 -26.29 24.59 -47.12
C VAL A 29 -27.41 24.40 -46.10
N ALA A 30 -27.83 25.45 -45.39
CA ALA A 30 -28.90 25.38 -44.39
C ALA A 30 -30.27 25.08 -45.01
N ARG A 31 -30.55 25.53 -46.24
CA ARG A 31 -31.82 25.27 -46.95
C ARG A 31 -31.85 23.88 -47.60
N ASP A 32 -30.77 23.42 -48.22
CA ASP A 32 -30.70 22.12 -48.89
C ASP A 32 -30.48 20.95 -47.91
N ARG A 33 -31.46 20.06 -47.80
CA ARG A 33 -31.38 18.84 -46.97
C ARG A 33 -30.20 17.94 -47.34
N ARG A 34 -29.87 17.79 -48.63
CA ARG A 34 -28.74 16.96 -49.07
C ARG A 34 -27.42 17.56 -48.63
N ALA A 35 -27.23 18.87 -48.82
CA ALA A 35 -26.04 19.58 -48.37
C ALA A 35 -25.86 19.49 -46.84
N ARG A 36 -26.94 19.66 -46.05
CA ARG A 36 -26.90 19.44 -44.60
C ARG A 36 -26.48 18.02 -44.23
N LEU A 37 -27.03 17.00 -44.91
CA LEU A 37 -26.72 15.60 -44.62
C LEU A 37 -25.27 15.26 -44.95
N VAL A 38 -24.71 15.77 -46.06
CA VAL A 38 -23.30 15.57 -46.42
C VAL A 38 -22.37 16.21 -45.40
N MET A 39 -22.65 17.46 -44.99
CA MET A 39 -21.89 18.14 -43.93
C MET A 39 -21.95 17.38 -42.60
N LEU A 40 -23.15 16.96 -42.17
CA LEU A 40 -23.34 16.18 -40.95
C LEU A 40 -22.63 14.82 -41.00
N GLN A 41 -22.64 14.14 -42.15
CA GLN A 41 -21.94 12.86 -42.31
C GLN A 41 -20.42 13.00 -42.21
N GLY A 42 -19.86 14.10 -42.72
CA GLY A 42 -18.44 14.42 -42.53
C GLY A 42 -18.10 14.61 -41.05
N LEU A 43 -18.87 15.46 -40.36
CA LEU A 43 -18.64 15.77 -38.94
C LEU A 43 -18.88 14.58 -38.02
N LEU A 44 -19.87 13.73 -38.30
CA LEU A 44 -20.19 12.54 -37.48
C LEU A 44 -19.04 11.53 -37.41
N ARG A 45 -18.09 11.55 -38.37
CA ARG A 45 -16.91 10.66 -38.35
C ARG A 45 -15.81 11.16 -37.42
N GLU A 46 -15.82 12.44 -37.05
CA GLU A 46 -14.78 13.08 -36.27
C GLU A 46 -15.17 13.30 -34.81
N VAL A 47 -16.45 13.09 -34.47
CA VAL A 47 -16.98 13.30 -33.11
C VAL A 47 -17.35 11.98 -32.45
N ALA A 48 -17.03 11.86 -31.16
CA ALA A 48 -17.54 10.77 -30.34
C ALA A 48 -19.05 10.88 -30.22
N THR A 49 -19.75 9.78 -30.48
CA THR A 49 -21.21 9.71 -30.35
C THR A 49 -21.59 9.51 -28.89
N LYS A 50 -22.87 9.75 -28.58
CA LYS A 50 -23.42 9.41 -27.26
C LYS A 50 -23.23 7.93 -26.90
N SER A 51 -23.26 7.04 -27.90
CA SER A 51 -23.05 5.61 -27.69
C SER A 51 -21.63 5.33 -27.20
N ASP A 52 -20.64 5.95 -27.84
CA ASP A 52 -19.22 5.77 -27.46
C ASP A 52 -18.97 6.24 -26.03
N VAL A 53 -19.57 7.38 -25.65
CA VAL A 53 -19.46 7.93 -24.29
C VAL A 53 -20.14 7.03 -23.25
N GLU A 54 -21.33 6.50 -23.53
CA GLU A 54 -21.99 5.58 -22.59
C GLU A 54 -21.25 4.24 -22.49
N SER A 55 -20.66 3.74 -23.58
CA SER A 55 -19.79 2.55 -23.55
C SER A 55 -18.56 2.78 -22.68
N ALA A 56 -17.81 3.86 -22.92
CA ALA A 56 -16.64 4.21 -22.11
C ALA A 56 -16.99 4.40 -20.62
N LYS A 57 -18.14 5.03 -20.33
CA LYS A 57 -18.65 5.18 -18.96
C LYS A 57 -19.03 3.86 -18.31
N ALA A 58 -19.56 2.91 -19.08
CA ALA A 58 -19.86 1.56 -18.58
C ALA A 58 -18.57 0.79 -18.28
N GLU A 59 -17.58 0.85 -19.17
CA GLU A 59 -16.25 0.27 -18.95
C GLU A 59 -15.59 0.83 -17.70
N LEU A 60 -15.54 2.17 -17.57
CA LEU A 60 -14.98 2.82 -16.38
C LEU A 60 -15.71 2.43 -15.09
N ARG A 61 -17.04 2.28 -15.13
CA ARG A 61 -17.81 1.81 -13.96
C ARG A 61 -17.44 0.38 -13.58
N ASN A 62 -17.24 -0.49 -14.56
CA ASN A 62 -16.84 -1.88 -14.33
C ASN A 62 -15.41 -1.94 -13.77
N GLU A 63 -14.47 -1.18 -14.32
CA GLU A 63 -13.10 -1.09 -13.81
C GLU A 63 -13.07 -0.55 -12.37
N ILE A 64 -13.81 0.52 -12.08
CA ILE A 64 -13.94 1.06 -10.72
C ILE A 64 -14.57 0.02 -9.78
N GLY A 65 -15.55 -0.76 -10.26
CA GLY A 65 -16.14 -1.87 -9.51
C GLY A 65 -15.12 -2.96 -9.19
N GLY A 66 -14.31 -3.35 -10.19
CA GLY A 66 -13.23 -4.33 -10.03
C GLY A 66 -12.18 -3.88 -9.01
N VAL A 67 -11.67 -2.64 -9.15
CA VAL A 67 -10.69 -2.08 -8.20
C VAL A 67 -11.25 -2.00 -6.78
N ARG A 68 -12.54 -1.66 -6.60
CA ARG A 68 -13.17 -1.68 -5.27
C ARG A 68 -13.21 -3.08 -4.67
N ALA A 69 -13.54 -4.09 -5.47
CA ALA A 69 -13.56 -5.47 -5.01
C ALA A 69 -12.16 -5.97 -4.62
N GLU A 70 -11.13 -5.61 -5.39
CA GLU A 70 -9.72 -5.92 -5.07
C GLU A 70 -9.28 -5.25 -3.77
N ILE A 71 -9.64 -3.98 -3.57
CA ILE A 71 -9.36 -3.25 -2.32
C ILE A 71 -10.05 -3.92 -1.11
N ASP A 72 -11.31 -4.33 -1.25
CA ASP A 72 -12.04 -5.00 -0.17
C ASP A 72 -11.47 -6.39 0.15
N ALA A 73 -11.02 -7.12 -0.87
CA ALA A 73 -10.32 -8.39 -0.70
C ALA A 73 -8.99 -8.21 0.05
N LEU A 74 -8.14 -7.27 -0.41
CA LEU A 74 -6.86 -6.96 0.23
C LEU A 74 -7.04 -6.50 1.68
N ARG A 75 -8.05 -5.65 1.94
CA ARG A 75 -8.38 -5.19 3.29
C ARG A 75 -8.77 -6.36 4.20
N SER A 76 -9.46 -7.35 3.67
CA SER A 76 -9.87 -8.53 4.42
C SER A 76 -8.67 -9.44 4.72
N GLU A 77 -7.79 -9.64 3.74
CA GLU A 77 -6.54 -10.40 3.91
C GLU A 77 -5.65 -9.77 4.97
N VAL A 78 -5.38 -8.45 4.88
CA VAL A 78 -4.57 -7.72 5.86
C VAL A 78 -5.15 -7.82 7.27
N ARG A 79 -6.48 -7.71 7.43
CA ARG A 79 -7.12 -7.89 8.75
C ARG A 79 -6.88 -9.29 9.32
N GLU A 80 -6.93 -10.31 8.46
CA GLU A 80 -6.72 -11.69 8.89
C GLU A 80 -5.26 -11.95 9.26
N GLU A 81 -4.31 -11.38 8.50
CA GLU A 81 -2.89 -11.44 8.86
C GLU A 81 -2.60 -10.75 10.19
N ILE A 82 -3.20 -9.57 10.44
CA ILE A 82 -3.07 -8.87 11.73
C ILE A 82 -3.57 -9.76 12.87
N ARG A 83 -4.75 -10.38 12.75
CA ARG A 83 -5.27 -11.29 13.79
C ARG A 83 -4.35 -12.48 14.04
N ARG A 84 -3.74 -13.03 12.98
CA ARG A 84 -2.77 -14.13 13.11
C ARG A 84 -1.50 -13.66 13.81
N LEU A 85 -1.04 -12.45 13.55
CA LEU A 85 0.10 -11.86 14.25
C LEU A 85 -0.21 -11.60 15.72
N ASP A 86 -1.36 -11.02 16.04
CA ASP A 86 -1.82 -10.81 17.43
C ASP A 86 -1.83 -12.15 18.20
N SER A 87 -2.43 -13.19 17.60
CA SER A 87 -2.45 -14.54 18.20
C SER A 87 -1.05 -15.11 18.44
N ARG A 88 -0.09 -14.83 17.56
CA ARG A 88 1.31 -15.26 17.72
C ARG A 88 2.00 -14.47 18.83
N ILE A 89 1.70 -13.18 18.97
CA ILE A 89 2.22 -12.32 20.04
C ILE A 89 1.71 -12.83 21.38
N ASP A 90 0.41 -13.06 21.53
CA ASP A 90 -0.19 -13.62 22.76
C ASP A 90 0.48 -14.94 23.16
N SER A 91 0.73 -15.82 22.18
CA SER A 91 1.43 -17.09 22.42
C SER A 91 2.87 -16.89 22.89
N LEU A 92 3.58 -15.90 22.33
CA LEU A 92 4.95 -15.57 22.75
C LEU A 92 4.97 -14.96 24.14
N GLU A 93 4.05 -14.05 24.47
CA GLU A 93 3.92 -13.46 25.80
C GLU A 93 3.69 -14.54 26.86
N ALA A 94 2.77 -15.49 26.60
CA ALA A 94 2.55 -16.62 27.51
C ALA A 94 3.80 -17.48 27.72
N ARG A 95 4.57 -17.73 26.64
CA ARG A 95 5.84 -18.47 26.72
C ARG A 95 6.90 -17.71 27.51
N ILE A 96 6.99 -16.39 27.33
CA ILE A 96 7.91 -15.53 28.09
C ILE A 96 7.54 -15.57 29.57
N GLY A 97 6.27 -15.39 29.93
CA GLY A 97 5.85 -15.47 31.34
C GLY A 97 6.15 -16.83 31.98
N SER A 98 6.00 -17.93 31.22
CA SER A 98 6.40 -19.27 31.68
C SER A 98 7.92 -19.38 31.92
N LEU A 99 8.73 -18.79 31.04
CA LEU A 99 10.18 -18.76 31.19
C LEU A 99 10.61 -17.91 32.39
N GLU A 100 10.02 -16.73 32.58
CA GLU A 100 10.26 -15.86 33.74
C GLU A 100 9.99 -16.61 35.06
N GLN A 101 8.87 -17.35 35.13
CA GLN A 101 8.55 -18.15 36.31
C GLN A 101 9.59 -19.26 36.55
N ARG A 102 10.07 -19.91 35.49
CA ARG A 102 11.11 -20.95 35.59
C ARG A 102 12.44 -20.37 36.07
N VAL A 103 12.84 -19.21 35.54
CA VAL A 103 14.05 -18.49 35.97
C VAL A 103 13.95 -18.12 37.45
N ALA A 104 12.83 -17.55 37.90
CA ALA A 104 12.64 -17.21 39.31
C ALA A 104 12.74 -18.43 40.25
N ARG A 105 12.23 -19.60 39.83
CA ARG A 105 12.37 -20.86 40.59
C ARG A 105 13.82 -21.34 40.64
N LEU A 106 14.56 -21.20 39.53
CA LEU A 106 15.98 -21.54 39.48
C LEU A 106 16.78 -20.61 40.40
N ASP A 107 16.55 -19.31 40.36
CA ASP A 107 17.20 -18.32 41.24
C ASP A 107 16.97 -18.65 42.72
N GLY A 108 15.72 -19.01 43.09
CA GLY A 108 15.40 -19.46 44.45
C GLY A 108 16.14 -20.73 44.85
N SER A 109 16.21 -21.72 43.95
CA SER A 109 16.90 -22.99 44.18
C SER A 109 18.42 -22.81 44.31
N ILE A 110 19.02 -21.97 43.48
CA ILE A 110 20.44 -21.62 43.52
C ILE A 110 20.75 -20.90 44.83
N ASN A 111 19.93 -19.94 45.24
CA ASN A 111 20.12 -19.23 46.51
C ASN A 111 20.09 -20.19 47.71
N LEU A 112 19.14 -21.13 47.72
CA LEU A 112 19.08 -22.17 48.74
C LEU A 112 20.34 -23.05 48.73
N PHE A 113 20.79 -23.47 47.54
CA PHE A 113 21.99 -24.28 47.39
C PHE A 113 23.24 -23.55 47.89
N ILE A 114 23.40 -22.27 47.56
CA ILE A 114 24.51 -21.43 48.06
C ILE A 114 24.49 -21.37 49.59
N LYS A 115 23.32 -21.12 50.19
CA LYS A 115 23.17 -21.10 51.65
C LYS A 115 23.55 -22.44 52.28
N LEU A 116 23.09 -23.54 51.69
CA LEU A 116 23.39 -24.89 52.16
C LEU A 116 24.88 -25.21 52.04
N PHE A 117 25.48 -24.86 50.90
CA PHE A 117 26.90 -25.03 50.65
C PHE A 117 27.73 -24.29 51.69
N ILE A 118 27.44 -23.02 51.97
CA ILE A 118 28.14 -22.24 53.00
C ILE A 118 27.91 -22.84 54.39
N ALA A 119 26.67 -23.19 54.74
CA ALA A 119 26.32 -23.72 56.05
C ALA A 119 27.06 -25.03 56.39
N PHE A 120 27.30 -25.90 55.40
CA PHE A 120 28.04 -27.15 55.62
C PHE A 120 29.55 -27.04 55.40
N ASN A 121 29.99 -26.36 54.34
CA ASN A 121 31.41 -26.35 53.96
C ASN A 121 32.23 -25.37 54.82
N LEU A 122 31.67 -24.23 55.22
CA LEU A 122 32.42 -23.23 55.99
C LEU A 122 32.85 -23.77 57.37
N PRO A 123 31.98 -24.40 58.19
CA PRO A 123 32.40 -24.97 59.47
C PRO A 123 33.38 -26.13 59.33
N LEU A 124 33.20 -26.98 58.31
CA LEU A 124 34.11 -28.09 58.01
C LEU A 124 35.51 -27.55 57.71
N LEU A 125 35.61 -26.54 56.84
CA LEU A 125 36.87 -25.92 56.45
C LEU A 125 37.56 -25.26 57.64
N VAL A 126 36.82 -24.52 58.48
CA VAL A 126 37.35 -23.95 59.73
C VAL A 126 37.86 -25.05 60.67
N SER A 127 37.13 -26.16 60.81
CA SER A 127 37.52 -27.29 61.67
C SER A 127 38.81 -27.97 61.18
N VAL A 128 38.93 -28.17 59.86
CA VAL A 128 40.15 -28.73 59.25
C VAL A 128 41.34 -27.81 59.48
N ILE A 129 41.18 -26.50 59.27
CA ILE A 129 42.25 -25.51 59.53
C ILE A 129 42.66 -25.55 61.00
N ALA A 130 41.71 -25.54 61.93
CA ALA A 130 41.99 -25.60 63.36
C ALA A 130 42.76 -26.88 63.74
N ALA A 131 42.39 -28.03 63.16
CA ALA A 131 43.09 -29.30 63.37
C ALA A 131 44.53 -29.26 62.84
N LEU A 132 44.75 -28.70 61.64
CA LEU A 132 46.09 -28.55 61.05
C LEU A 132 46.98 -27.61 61.88
N VAL A 133 46.44 -26.47 62.35
CA VAL A 133 47.18 -25.54 63.22
C VAL A 133 47.54 -26.23 64.54
N ALA A 134 46.61 -26.97 65.15
CA ALA A 134 46.89 -27.71 66.38
C ALA A 134 47.96 -28.80 66.20
N LEU A 135 48.01 -29.45 65.03
CA LEU A 135 49.04 -30.43 64.69
C LEU A 135 50.41 -29.78 64.48
N LEU A 136 50.45 -28.62 63.83
CA LEU A 136 51.69 -27.86 63.62
C LEU A 136 52.31 -27.39 64.95
N ILE A 137 51.48 -26.90 65.88
CA ILE A 137 51.93 -26.47 67.23
C ILE A 137 52.45 -27.67 68.06
N ARG A 138 51.86 -28.86 67.88
CA ARG A 138 52.27 -30.08 68.59
C ARG A 138 53.45 -30.82 67.94
N ALA A 139 53.83 -30.47 66.71
CA ALA A 139 54.99 -31.06 66.07
C ALA A 139 56.26 -30.60 66.84
N PRO A 140 57.08 -31.53 67.35
CA PRO A 140 58.35 -31.15 67.98
C PRO A 140 59.25 -30.49 66.92
N HIS A 141 59.82 -29.33 67.25
CA HIS A 141 60.86 -28.68 66.45
C HIS A 141 62.17 -29.49 66.47
#